data_AF-A0A7I9XEY6-F1
#
_entry.id   AF-A0A7I9XEY6-F1
#
_cell.length_a   1.000
_cell.length_b   1.000
_cell.length_c   1.000
_cell.angle_alpha   90.00
_cell.angle_beta   90.00
_cell.angle_gamma   90.00
#
_symmetry.space_group_name_H-M   'P 1'
#
loop_
_entity.id
_entity.type
_entity.pdbx_description
1 polymer ?
#
loop_
_entity_poly.entity_id
_entity_poly.type
_entity_poly.pdbx_seq_one_letter_code
_entity_poly.pdbx_strand_id
1 'polypeptide(L)'
;MAGRSTTQLQLSADRFQTRRLERALRCGRVAGGPAPGRAGLGLGCLLAVIALAGAVVAAVVRPQPGLGEAPIVLDRASGALYVRVGDVMHPVLNLASARLIAGATDPRPVAAGAIGRVRRGPPLGIPGAPGALGDALPTTATWSVCDDSAGTTLVAGVDPPTARLDADEALAASSESASTYLLLRGRRIPINPAMLGPVGPRQVSGLWLNAIPEAPPATPSDFIGRLAELPAAVTLCAHWRAGDAAGITLSAGAGLPLPAGATPTTLAQADGPGPALDSVYLPPGRSAYVRASDASGRGGGAGYLIAETGVRFTVDGDAAARSLGLPSVAAGVPWPMLAGLPAGPRLSREQALLARDVVAPSPGR
;
A
#
# COMPACT_ATOMS: atom_id res chain seq x y z
N MET A 1 -6.88 -36.22 -95.08
CA MET A 1 -5.93 -36.61 -94.02
C MET A 1 -6.32 -35.91 -92.73
N ALA A 2 -6.45 -36.66 -91.63
CA ALA A 2 -7.14 -36.28 -90.40
C ALA A 2 -6.52 -35.08 -89.66
N GLY A 3 -7.37 -34.15 -89.19
CA GLY A 3 -6.97 -33.05 -88.31
C GLY A 3 -6.62 -33.57 -86.92
N ARG A 4 -5.38 -33.36 -86.48
CA ARG A 4 -4.92 -33.70 -85.13
C ARG A 4 -5.53 -32.73 -84.12
N SER A 5 -6.37 -33.26 -83.23
CA SER A 5 -6.87 -32.57 -82.05
C SER A 5 -5.69 -32.28 -81.10
N THR A 6 -5.37 -31.01 -80.91
CA THR A 6 -4.45 -30.57 -79.86
C THR A 6 -5.10 -30.86 -78.51
N THR A 7 -4.59 -31.88 -77.82
CA THR A 7 -5.10 -32.29 -76.51
C THR A 7 -4.91 -31.14 -75.52
N GLN A 8 -5.86 -30.94 -74.59
CA GLN A 8 -5.74 -29.91 -73.54
C GLN A 8 -4.43 -30.02 -72.75
N LEU A 9 -3.84 -31.22 -72.72
CA LEU A 9 -2.54 -31.52 -72.12
C LEU A 9 -1.38 -30.78 -72.81
N GLN A 10 -1.43 -30.59 -74.14
CA GLN A 10 -0.43 -29.83 -74.87
C GLN A 10 -0.56 -28.33 -74.59
N LEU A 11 -1.78 -27.80 -74.54
CA LEU A 11 -2.04 -26.40 -74.19
C LEU A 11 -1.66 -26.09 -72.73
N SER A 12 -1.84 -27.03 -71.81
CA SER A 12 -1.43 -26.85 -70.42
C SER A 12 0.08 -26.94 -70.24
N ALA A 13 0.75 -27.85 -70.96
CA ALA A 13 2.21 -27.97 -70.97
C ALA A 13 2.88 -26.71 -71.54
N ASP A 14 2.37 -26.18 -72.65
CA ASP A 14 2.90 -24.96 -73.27
C ASP A 14 2.74 -23.73 -72.35
N ARG A 15 1.56 -23.55 -71.75
CA ARG A 15 1.31 -22.49 -70.75
C ARG A 15 2.18 -22.62 -69.51
N PHE A 16 2.51 -23.84 -69.10
CA PHE A 16 3.39 -24.09 -67.98
C PHE A 16 4.84 -23.70 -68.31
N GLN A 17 5.33 -24.08 -69.50
CA GLN A 17 6.68 -23.73 -69.99
C GLN A 17 6.87 -22.21 -70.12
N THR A 18 5.90 -21.50 -70.71
CA THR A 18 5.96 -20.03 -70.86
C THR A 18 6.02 -19.32 -69.52
N ARG A 19 5.17 -19.71 -68.55
CA ARG A 19 5.21 -19.11 -67.20
C ARG A 19 6.54 -19.36 -66.47
N ARG A 20 7.18 -20.50 -66.73
CA ARG A 20 8.47 -20.84 -66.12
C ARG A 20 9.61 -20.01 -66.72
N LEU A 21 9.58 -19.77 -68.02
CA LEU A 21 10.53 -18.89 -68.73
C LEU A 21 10.38 -17.41 -68.31
N GLU A 22 9.15 -16.88 -68.28
CA GLU A 22 8.91 -15.50 -67.83
C GLU A 22 9.44 -15.25 -66.41
N ARG A 23 9.25 -16.24 -65.52
CA ARG A 23 9.69 -16.14 -64.12
C ARG A 23 11.20 -16.30 -63.97
N ALA A 24 11.82 -17.15 -64.79
CA ALA A 24 13.28 -17.26 -64.85
C ALA A 24 13.92 -15.94 -65.30
N LEU A 25 13.31 -15.27 -66.30
CA LEU A 25 13.79 -13.99 -66.81
C LEU A 25 13.59 -12.83 -65.81
N ARG A 26 12.45 -12.76 -65.12
CA ARG A 26 12.20 -11.68 -64.13
C ARG A 26 12.92 -11.86 -62.80
N CYS A 27 13.08 -13.10 -62.33
CA CYS A 27 13.52 -13.37 -60.96
C CYS A 27 14.84 -14.15 -60.85
N GLY A 28 15.45 -14.57 -61.97
CA GLY A 28 16.74 -15.28 -61.98
C GLY A 28 16.72 -16.70 -61.38
N ARG A 29 15.54 -17.27 -61.06
CA ARG A 29 15.40 -18.61 -60.46
C ARG A 29 14.49 -19.50 -61.31
N VAL A 30 15.03 -20.66 -61.75
CA VAL A 30 14.37 -21.63 -62.65
C VAL A 30 13.45 -22.63 -61.91
N ALA A 31 13.62 -22.75 -60.59
CA ALA A 31 12.79 -23.54 -59.69
C ALA A 31 12.41 -22.69 -58.48
N GLY A 32 11.15 -22.28 -58.42
CA GLY A 32 10.55 -21.69 -57.22
C GLY A 32 9.33 -22.51 -56.86
N GLY A 33 9.17 -22.83 -55.57
CA GLY A 33 7.94 -23.46 -55.06
C GLY A 33 6.68 -22.68 -55.46
N PRO A 34 5.48 -23.27 -55.27
CA PRO A 34 4.23 -22.60 -55.61
C PRO A 34 4.23 -21.19 -55.03
N ALA A 35 4.09 -20.19 -55.90
CA ALA A 35 3.82 -18.84 -55.44
C ALA A 35 2.53 -18.92 -54.62
N PRO A 36 2.39 -18.25 -53.47
CA PRO A 36 1.08 -18.14 -52.84
C PRO A 36 0.13 -17.57 -53.90
N GLY A 37 -0.81 -18.40 -54.35
CA GLY A 37 -1.71 -18.04 -55.43
C GLY A 37 -2.61 -16.89 -54.98
N ARG A 38 -3.28 -16.23 -55.94
CA ARG A 38 -4.33 -15.23 -55.65
C ARG A 38 -5.34 -15.70 -54.59
N ALA A 39 -5.55 -17.01 -54.46
CA ALA A 39 -6.37 -17.64 -53.43
C ALA A 39 -5.88 -17.37 -51.99
N GLY A 40 -4.56 -17.42 -51.73
CA GLY A 40 -4.00 -17.12 -50.40
C GLY A 40 -4.15 -15.65 -50.02
N LEU A 41 -3.97 -14.75 -51.01
CA LEU A 41 -4.23 -13.31 -50.83
C LEU A 41 -5.72 -13.05 -50.58
N GLY A 42 -6.61 -13.72 -51.31
CA GLY A 42 -8.06 -13.61 -51.16
C GLY A 42 -8.54 -14.07 -49.78
N LEU A 43 -8.04 -15.21 -49.28
CA LEU A 43 -8.34 -15.69 -47.93
C LEU A 43 -7.82 -14.72 -46.86
N GLY A 44 -6.61 -14.18 -47.04
CA GLY A 44 -6.04 -13.17 -46.16
C GLY A 44 -6.90 -11.89 -46.09
N CYS A 45 -7.31 -11.36 -47.25
CA CYS A 45 -8.21 -10.20 -47.31
C CYS A 45 -9.56 -10.49 -46.64
N LEU A 46 -10.15 -11.67 -46.88
CA LEU A 46 -11.41 -12.05 -46.26
C LEU A 46 -11.30 -12.09 -44.73
N LEU A 47 -10.26 -12.74 -44.20
CA LEU A 47 -10.02 -12.82 -42.76
C LEU A 47 -9.77 -11.42 -42.16
N ALA A 48 -9.03 -10.55 -42.86
CA ALA A 48 -8.81 -9.17 -42.41
C ALA A 48 -10.13 -8.37 -42.35
N VAL A 49 -11.00 -8.51 -43.36
CA VAL A 49 -12.32 -7.86 -43.36
C VAL A 49 -13.20 -8.39 -42.24
N ILE A 50 -13.21 -9.71 -42.00
CA ILE A 50 -13.96 -10.32 -40.89
C ILE A 50 -13.44 -9.80 -39.54
N ALA A 51 -12.13 -9.74 -39.36
CA ALA A 51 -11.51 -9.22 -38.14
C ALA A 51 -11.87 -7.73 -37.92
N LEU A 52 -11.82 -6.92 -38.98
CA LEU A 52 -12.20 -5.51 -38.93
C LEU A 52 -13.69 -5.34 -38.59
N ALA A 53 -14.56 -6.12 -39.22
CA ALA A 53 -16.00 -6.13 -38.94
C ALA A 53 -16.27 -6.55 -37.49
N GLY A 54 -15.58 -7.58 -37.01
CA GLY A 54 -15.65 -8.02 -35.61
C GLY A 54 -15.23 -6.93 -34.63
N ALA A 55 -14.16 -6.19 -34.92
CA ALA A 55 -13.72 -5.06 -34.11
C ALA A 55 -14.74 -3.91 -34.08
N VAL A 56 -15.37 -3.60 -35.22
CA VAL A 56 -16.44 -2.59 -35.29
C VAL A 56 -17.67 -3.01 -34.49
N VAL A 57 -18.13 -4.24 -34.65
CA VAL A 57 -19.26 -4.78 -33.88
C VAL A 57 -18.94 -4.74 -32.38
N ALA A 58 -17.74 -5.15 -31.97
CA ALA A 58 -17.32 -5.10 -30.58
C ALA A 58 -17.32 -3.66 -30.02
N ALA A 59 -16.86 -2.68 -30.82
CA ALA A 59 -16.87 -1.26 -30.43
C ALA A 59 -18.29 -0.68 -30.26
N VAL A 60 -19.24 -1.12 -31.09
CA VAL A 60 -20.65 -0.69 -31.00
C VAL A 60 -21.38 -1.38 -29.85
N VAL A 61 -21.10 -2.67 -29.61
CA VAL A 61 -21.73 -3.44 -28.53
C VAL A 61 -21.18 -3.06 -27.15
N ARG A 62 -19.91 -2.64 -27.06
CA ARG A 62 -19.28 -2.19 -25.82
C ARG A 62 -18.73 -0.76 -25.99
N PRO A 63 -19.61 0.27 -26.06
CA PRO A 63 -19.17 1.65 -26.14
C PRO A 63 -18.32 1.98 -24.90
N GLN A 64 -17.25 2.76 -25.09
CA GLN A 64 -16.40 3.16 -23.97
C GLN A 64 -17.24 3.90 -22.93
N PRO A 65 -17.03 3.64 -21.62
CA PRO A 65 -17.72 4.37 -20.57
C PRO A 65 -17.45 5.88 -20.73
N GLY A 66 -18.48 6.64 -21.09
CA GLY A 66 -18.44 8.10 -21.08
C GLY A 66 -18.33 8.65 -19.66
N LEU A 67 -18.04 9.95 -19.54
CA LEU A 67 -17.94 10.65 -18.24
C LEU A 67 -19.20 10.44 -17.37
N GLY A 68 -20.40 10.50 -17.96
CA GLY A 68 -21.67 10.37 -17.24
C GLY A 68 -21.76 11.34 -16.05
N GLU A 69 -22.41 10.90 -14.97
CA GLU A 69 -22.43 11.56 -13.66
C GLU A 69 -21.40 10.98 -12.69
N ALA A 70 -20.29 10.43 -13.20
CA ALA A 70 -19.26 9.85 -12.34
C ALA A 70 -18.63 10.96 -11.46
N PRO A 71 -18.65 10.80 -10.12
CA PRO A 71 -18.18 11.83 -9.22
C PRO A 71 -16.65 11.91 -9.19
N ILE A 72 -15.96 10.78 -9.43
CA ILE A 72 -14.50 10.67 -9.53
C ILE A 72 -14.14 9.96 -10.84
N VAL A 73 -13.18 10.52 -11.56
CA VAL A 73 -12.76 10.05 -12.88
C VAL A 73 -11.24 9.93 -12.92
N LEU A 74 -10.74 8.86 -13.53
CA LEU A 74 -9.32 8.61 -13.79
C LEU A 74 -9.07 8.69 -15.29
N ASP A 75 -8.13 9.53 -15.73
CA ASP A 75 -7.66 9.50 -17.11
C ASP A 75 -6.77 8.28 -17.32
N ARG A 76 -7.18 7.38 -18.22
CA ARG A 76 -6.46 6.14 -18.52
C ARG A 76 -5.08 6.39 -19.15
N ALA A 77 -4.89 7.49 -19.85
CA ALA A 77 -3.64 7.78 -20.54
C ALA A 77 -2.59 8.37 -19.60
N SER A 78 -2.98 9.32 -18.75
CA SER A 78 -2.06 10.04 -17.86
C SER A 78 -2.04 9.55 -16.41
N GLY A 79 -3.07 8.81 -15.98
CA GLY A 79 -3.29 8.47 -14.57
C GLY A 79 -3.79 9.65 -13.72
N ALA A 80 -4.08 10.81 -14.32
CA ALA A 80 -4.58 11.97 -13.59
C ALA A 80 -6.00 11.74 -13.05
N LEU A 81 -6.21 12.14 -11.80
CA LEU A 81 -7.51 12.09 -11.13
C LEU A 81 -8.26 13.39 -11.29
N TYR A 82 -9.58 13.29 -11.48
CA TYR A 82 -10.49 14.41 -11.55
C TYR A 82 -11.71 14.15 -10.67
N VAL A 83 -12.21 15.19 -10.01
CA VAL A 83 -13.45 15.16 -9.23
C VAL A 83 -14.46 16.15 -9.79
N ARG A 84 -15.73 15.76 -9.78
CA ARG A 84 -16.84 16.62 -10.19
C ARG A 84 -17.35 17.45 -9.01
N VAL A 85 -17.40 18.77 -9.17
CA VAL A 85 -18.05 19.69 -8.23
C VAL A 85 -19.03 20.56 -9.02
N GLY A 86 -20.33 20.34 -8.83
CA GLY A 86 -21.35 20.87 -9.73
C GLY A 86 -21.13 20.34 -11.16
N ASP A 87 -21.08 21.23 -12.15
CA ASP A 87 -20.85 20.89 -13.56
C ASP A 87 -19.37 20.99 -13.99
N VAL A 88 -18.45 21.19 -13.03
CA VAL A 88 -17.02 21.43 -13.31
C VAL A 88 -16.18 20.24 -12.89
N MET A 89 -15.27 19.83 -13.77
CA MET A 89 -14.26 18.81 -13.46
C MET A 89 -12.98 19.49 -12.96
N HIS A 90 -12.58 19.15 -11.74
CA HIS A 90 -11.36 19.66 -11.12
C HIS A 90 -10.29 18.58 -11.11
N PRO A 91 -9.05 18.85 -11.56
CA PRO A 91 -7.92 17.96 -11.31
C PRO A 91 -7.70 17.80 -9.80
N VAL A 92 -7.35 16.60 -9.33
CA VAL A 92 -7.14 16.33 -7.90
C VAL A 92 -5.78 15.70 -7.65
N LEU A 93 -5.10 16.15 -6.58
CA LEU A 93 -3.74 15.72 -6.25
C LEU A 93 -3.61 14.24 -5.82
N ASN A 94 -4.67 13.63 -5.29
CA ASN A 94 -4.65 12.26 -4.78
C ASN A 94 -6.06 11.69 -4.60
N LEU A 95 -6.15 10.37 -4.45
CA LEU A 95 -7.42 9.65 -4.24
C LEU A 95 -8.09 10.04 -2.93
N ALA A 96 -7.33 10.24 -1.85
CA ALA A 96 -7.89 10.65 -0.57
C ALA A 96 -8.66 11.98 -0.68
N SER A 97 -8.10 12.98 -1.34
CA SER A 97 -8.76 14.25 -1.59
C SER A 97 -10.00 14.11 -2.46
N ALA A 98 -9.94 13.28 -3.51
CA ALA A 98 -11.10 13.04 -4.38
C ALA A 98 -12.25 12.40 -3.59
N ARG A 99 -11.96 11.38 -2.77
CA ARG A 99 -12.93 10.73 -1.89
C ARG A 99 -13.46 11.64 -0.78
N LEU A 100 -12.65 12.54 -0.21
CA LEU A 100 -13.12 13.54 0.75
C LEU A 100 -14.14 14.51 0.13
N ILE A 101 -14.01 14.84 -1.15
CA ILE A 101 -14.89 15.76 -1.87
C ILE A 101 -16.17 15.03 -2.32
N ALA A 102 -16.02 13.87 -2.96
CA ALA A 102 -17.09 13.16 -3.68
C ALA A 102 -17.71 11.97 -2.92
N GLY A 103 -17.08 11.51 -1.83
CA GLY A 103 -17.47 10.31 -1.08
C GLY A 103 -16.67 9.06 -1.45
N ALA A 104 -16.94 7.97 -0.73
CA ALA A 104 -16.24 6.69 -0.87
C ALA A 104 -16.66 5.96 -2.15
N THR A 105 -16.11 6.38 -3.28
CA THR A 105 -16.34 5.78 -4.59
C THR A 105 -15.01 5.60 -5.31
N ASP A 106 -14.92 4.56 -6.13
CA ASP A 106 -13.72 4.29 -6.92
C ASP A 106 -13.68 5.13 -8.19
N PRO A 107 -12.48 5.60 -8.60
CA PRO A 107 -12.34 6.38 -9.83
C PRO A 107 -12.78 5.59 -11.07
N ARG A 108 -13.63 6.20 -11.89
CA ARG A 108 -14.03 5.59 -13.17
C ARG A 108 -12.96 5.87 -14.24
N PRO A 109 -12.33 4.85 -14.86
CA PRO A 109 -11.34 5.07 -15.90
C PRO A 109 -11.98 5.49 -17.22
N VAL A 110 -11.61 6.67 -17.74
CA VAL A 110 -12.11 7.23 -19.00
C VAL A 110 -10.96 7.62 -19.94
N ALA A 111 -11.26 7.84 -21.21
CA ALA A 111 -10.29 8.36 -22.16
C ALA A 111 -10.11 9.89 -22.01
N ALA A 112 -8.87 10.37 -22.19
CA ALA A 112 -8.54 11.81 -22.14
C ALA A 112 -9.47 12.70 -22.99
N GLY A 113 -9.86 12.23 -24.18
CA GLY A 113 -10.75 12.95 -25.09
C GLY A 113 -12.16 13.20 -24.53
N ALA A 114 -12.63 12.39 -23.58
CA ALA A 114 -13.88 12.64 -22.88
C ALA A 114 -13.73 13.83 -21.92
N ILE A 115 -12.66 13.84 -21.10
CA ILE A 115 -12.38 14.89 -20.10
C ILE A 115 -12.12 16.25 -20.77
N GLY A 116 -11.55 16.27 -21.98
CA GLY A 116 -11.29 17.49 -22.75
C GLY A 116 -12.55 18.23 -23.22
N ARG A 117 -13.74 17.62 -23.15
CA ARG A 117 -15.01 18.20 -23.62
C ARG A 117 -15.82 18.89 -22.52
N VAL A 118 -15.38 18.81 -21.26
CA VAL A 118 -16.09 19.38 -20.10
C VAL A 118 -15.34 20.60 -19.57
N ARG A 119 -16.08 21.52 -18.94
CA ARG A 119 -15.49 22.66 -18.23
C ARG A 119 -14.53 22.16 -17.14
N ARG A 120 -13.32 22.73 -17.13
CA ARG A 120 -12.30 22.43 -16.13
C ARG A 120 -12.14 23.58 -15.15
N GLY A 121 -11.96 23.24 -13.89
CA GLY A 121 -11.64 24.18 -12.82
C GLY A 121 -10.18 24.11 -12.39
N PRO A 122 -9.76 24.96 -11.44
CA PRO A 122 -8.43 24.88 -10.82
C PRO A 122 -8.25 23.54 -10.08
N PRO A 123 -7.00 23.09 -9.85
CA PRO A 123 -6.74 21.85 -9.15
C PRO A 123 -7.13 21.96 -7.67
N LEU A 124 -7.67 20.87 -7.14
CA LEU A 124 -8.11 20.71 -5.77
C LEU A 124 -7.28 19.64 -5.05
N GLY A 125 -7.33 19.67 -3.72
CA GLY A 125 -6.82 18.59 -2.88
C GLY A 125 -5.74 19.00 -1.90
N ILE A 126 -5.33 18.02 -1.11
CA ILE A 126 -4.41 18.16 0.02
C ILE A 126 -3.03 17.66 -0.42
N PRO A 127 -2.02 18.55 -0.59
CA PRO A 127 -0.66 18.14 -0.90
C PRO A 127 -0.12 17.19 0.17
N GLY A 128 0.51 16.09 -0.24
CA GLY A 128 1.06 15.08 0.68
C GLY A 128 0.04 14.11 1.27
N ALA A 129 -1.26 14.23 0.99
CA ALA A 129 -2.25 13.22 1.35
C ALA A 129 -2.07 11.95 0.49
N PRO A 130 -2.49 10.77 0.98
CA PRO A 130 -2.14 9.50 0.35
C PRO A 130 -2.81 9.31 -1.02
N GLY A 131 -2.00 8.90 -2.00
CA GLY A 131 -2.43 8.63 -3.38
C GLY A 131 -3.24 7.34 -3.53
N ALA A 132 -3.02 6.37 -2.65
CA ALA A 132 -3.77 5.12 -2.54
C ALA A 132 -4.30 4.95 -1.12
N LEU A 133 -5.50 4.40 -1.01
CA LEU A 133 -6.11 4.04 0.27
C LEU A 133 -6.25 2.52 0.27
N GLY A 134 -5.33 1.84 0.95
CA GLY A 134 -5.41 0.40 1.14
C GLY A 134 -6.59 0.03 2.04
N ASP A 135 -7.00 -1.24 2.00
CA ASP A 135 -8.09 -1.74 2.82
C ASP A 135 -7.71 -1.67 4.30
N ALA A 136 -8.58 -1.09 5.12
CA ALA A 136 -8.31 -0.95 6.54
C ALA A 136 -8.14 -2.32 7.20
N LEU A 137 -7.13 -2.46 8.05
CA LEU A 137 -6.96 -3.62 8.92
C LEU A 137 -8.20 -3.80 9.82
N PRO A 138 -8.55 -5.04 10.20
CA PRO A 138 -9.62 -5.30 11.16
C PRO A 138 -9.37 -4.53 12.46
N THR A 139 -10.44 -4.11 13.14
CA THR A 139 -10.34 -3.39 14.42
C THR A 139 -9.76 -4.23 15.55
N THR A 140 -9.65 -5.54 15.37
CA THR A 140 -9.05 -6.51 16.28
C THR A 140 -7.62 -6.91 15.90
N ALA A 141 -7.04 -6.25 14.88
CA ALA A 141 -5.69 -6.52 14.44
C ALA A 141 -4.67 -6.31 15.58
N THR A 142 -3.64 -7.15 15.58
CA THR A 142 -2.52 -7.02 16.51
C THR A 142 -1.58 -5.92 16.03
N TRP A 143 -1.11 -5.12 16.98
CA TRP A 143 -0.06 -4.13 16.83
C TRP A 143 1.13 -4.57 17.65
N SER A 144 2.33 -4.45 17.12
CA SER A 144 3.57 -4.78 17.81
C SER A 144 4.59 -3.69 17.60
N VAL A 145 5.36 -3.39 18.65
CA VAL A 145 6.57 -2.58 18.54
C VAL A 145 7.72 -3.50 18.88
N CYS A 146 8.69 -3.59 18.00
CA CYS A 146 9.86 -4.43 18.14
C CYS A 146 11.13 -3.58 18.15
N ASP A 147 12.08 -3.99 18.98
CA ASP A 147 13.35 -3.32 19.20
C ASP A 147 14.49 -4.35 19.08
N ASP A 148 15.47 -4.06 18.25
CA ASP A 148 16.68 -4.86 18.09
C ASP A 148 17.88 -3.98 17.72
N SER A 149 19.03 -4.60 17.42
CA SER A 149 20.25 -3.87 17.09
C SER A 149 20.18 -3.05 15.80
N ALA A 150 19.19 -3.29 14.93
CA ALA A 150 18.98 -2.52 13.71
C ALA A 150 18.12 -1.27 13.93
N GLY A 151 17.26 -1.29 14.95
CA GLY A 151 16.41 -0.16 15.34
C GLY A 151 15.02 -0.57 15.78
N THR A 152 14.10 0.40 15.77
CA THR A 152 12.73 0.22 16.23
C THR A 152 11.77 0.03 15.06
N THR A 153 10.98 -1.05 15.09
CA THR A 153 10.01 -1.40 14.05
C THR A 153 8.59 -1.49 14.59
N LEU A 154 7.64 -0.83 13.93
CA LEU A 154 6.21 -0.96 14.19
C LEU A 154 5.61 -1.98 13.22
N VAL A 155 4.94 -3.01 13.73
CA VAL A 155 4.31 -4.07 12.94
C VAL A 155 2.81 -4.07 13.22
N ALA A 156 1.97 -3.97 12.19
CA ALA A 156 0.52 -4.02 12.33
C ALA A 156 -0.08 -5.12 11.46
N GLY A 157 -1.08 -5.83 11.98
CA GLY A 157 -1.83 -6.85 11.23
C GLY A 157 -1.12 -8.20 11.10
N VAL A 158 -0.10 -8.47 11.93
CA VAL A 158 0.56 -9.78 12.03
C VAL A 158 0.34 -10.34 13.43
N ASP A 159 -0.03 -11.62 13.50
CA ASP A 159 -0.22 -12.29 14.78
C ASP A 159 1.12 -12.49 15.50
N PRO A 160 1.15 -12.33 16.84
CA PRO A 160 2.37 -12.46 17.61
C PRO A 160 2.87 -13.91 17.61
N PRO A 161 4.18 -14.14 17.80
CA PRO A 161 4.70 -15.49 17.94
C PRO A 161 4.08 -16.21 19.15
N THR A 162 4.07 -17.55 19.08
CA THR A 162 3.62 -18.38 20.20
C THR A 162 4.59 -18.35 21.37
N ALA A 163 5.90 -18.24 21.08
CA ALA A 163 6.93 -18.05 22.10
C ALA A 163 6.79 -16.66 22.71
N ARG A 164 6.55 -16.61 24.02
CA ARG A 164 6.42 -15.39 24.81
C ARG A 164 7.48 -15.39 25.90
N LEU A 165 7.81 -14.20 26.39
CA LEU A 165 8.54 -14.09 27.65
C LEU A 165 7.65 -14.66 28.77
N ASP A 166 8.26 -15.39 29.69
CA ASP A 166 7.56 -15.94 30.84
C ASP A 166 6.96 -14.78 31.65
N ALA A 167 5.70 -14.95 32.09
CA ALA A 167 4.99 -13.91 32.84
C ALA A 167 5.59 -13.68 34.24
N ASP A 168 6.39 -14.63 34.74
CA ASP A 168 7.04 -14.55 36.05
C ASP A 168 8.53 -14.16 35.96
N GLU A 169 9.07 -14.02 34.74
CA GLU A 169 10.41 -13.48 34.53
C GLU A 169 10.37 -11.97 34.28
N ALA A 170 11.27 -11.25 34.94
CA ALA A 170 11.40 -9.81 34.77
C ALA A 170 12.56 -9.49 33.82
N LEU A 171 12.33 -8.61 32.84
CA LEU A 171 13.38 -8.08 31.99
C LEU A 171 13.77 -6.67 32.47
N ALA A 172 15.04 -6.50 32.83
CA ALA A 172 15.59 -5.18 33.15
C ALA A 172 15.95 -4.44 31.85
N ALA A 173 15.37 -3.27 31.65
CA ALA A 173 15.58 -2.45 30.47
C ALA A 173 15.80 -0.99 30.83
N SER A 174 16.61 -0.30 30.04
CA SER A 174 16.82 1.13 30.13
C SER A 174 16.80 1.75 28.73
N SER A 175 16.37 3.00 28.66
CA SER A 175 16.38 3.79 27.42
C SER A 175 17.51 4.83 27.43
N GLU A 176 17.55 5.63 26.38
CA GLU A 176 18.51 6.72 26.17
C GLU A 176 18.44 7.79 27.28
N SER A 177 17.32 7.87 28.02
CA SER A 177 17.18 8.76 29.19
C SER A 177 17.86 8.24 30.46
N ALA A 178 18.53 7.08 30.40
CA ALA A 178 19.14 6.36 31.52
C ALA A 178 18.17 5.96 32.65
N SER A 179 16.86 6.08 32.42
CA SER A 179 15.83 5.59 33.33
C SER A 179 15.75 4.07 33.23
N THR A 180 15.78 3.38 34.38
CA THR A 180 15.79 1.91 34.43
C THR A 180 14.42 1.39 34.88
N TYR A 181 13.92 0.38 34.16
CA TYR A 181 12.63 -0.24 34.40
C TYR A 181 12.77 -1.76 34.45
N LEU A 182 11.90 -2.39 35.22
CA LEU A 182 11.60 -3.82 35.10
C LEU A 182 10.35 -3.98 34.25
N LEU A 183 10.42 -4.91 33.29
CA LEU A 183 9.29 -5.31 32.48
C LEU A 183 8.77 -6.64 32.99
N LEU A 184 7.54 -6.62 33.48
CA LEU A 184 6.90 -7.77 34.09
C LEU A 184 5.41 -7.74 33.75
N ARG A 185 4.87 -8.86 33.27
CA ARG A 185 3.43 -9.02 32.96
C ARG A 185 2.87 -7.89 32.08
N GLY A 186 3.64 -7.45 31.07
CA GLY A 186 3.23 -6.40 30.13
C GLY A 186 3.19 -4.98 30.74
N ARG A 187 3.83 -4.77 31.89
CA ARG A 187 3.98 -3.46 32.54
C ARG A 187 5.45 -3.11 32.66
N ARG A 188 5.74 -1.80 32.59
CA ARG A 188 7.05 -1.27 33.00
C ARG A 188 6.94 -0.72 34.42
N ILE A 189 7.90 -1.07 35.26
CA ILE A 189 7.94 -0.66 36.66
C ILE A 189 9.24 0.09 36.88
N PRO A 190 9.20 1.38 37.28
CA PRO A 190 10.42 2.13 37.52
C PRO A 190 11.19 1.54 38.69
N ILE A 191 12.50 1.38 38.53
CA ILE A 191 13.40 0.86 39.55
C ILE A 191 14.68 1.68 39.67
N ASN A 192 15.30 1.64 40.86
CA ASN A 192 16.67 2.08 41.02
C ASN A 192 17.63 1.02 40.42
N PRO A 193 18.53 1.38 39.47
CA PRO A 193 19.46 0.45 38.85
C PRO A 193 20.39 -0.25 39.83
N ALA A 194 20.65 0.34 41.01
CA ALA A 194 21.44 -0.29 42.07
C ALA A 194 20.85 -1.63 42.57
N MET A 195 19.57 -1.91 42.27
CA MET A 195 18.90 -3.15 42.65
C MET A 195 19.19 -4.34 41.70
N LEU A 196 19.77 -4.11 40.51
CA LEU A 196 19.98 -5.15 39.51
C LEU A 196 21.25 -6.01 39.74
N GLY A 197 22.10 -5.64 40.70
CA GLY A 197 23.34 -6.37 40.96
C GLY A 197 24.31 -6.33 39.76
N PRO A 198 24.98 -7.44 39.40
CA PRO A 198 25.95 -7.47 38.30
C PRO A 198 25.32 -7.49 36.90
N VAL A 199 24.00 -7.75 36.79
CA VAL A 199 23.28 -7.78 35.51
C VAL A 199 22.88 -6.36 35.16
N GLY A 200 23.54 -5.76 34.17
CA GLY A 200 23.17 -4.44 33.68
C GLY A 200 21.81 -4.46 32.95
N PRO A 201 21.04 -3.36 32.97
CA PRO A 201 19.82 -3.27 32.19
C PRO A 201 20.15 -3.33 30.69
N ARG A 202 19.27 -3.98 29.92
CA ARG A 202 19.36 -3.98 28.47
C ARG A 202 19.01 -2.60 27.92
N GLN A 203 19.83 -2.08 27.02
CA GLN A 203 19.48 -0.87 26.26
C GLN A 203 18.39 -1.20 25.25
N VAL A 204 17.32 -0.41 25.25
CA VAL A 204 16.19 -0.47 24.31
C VAL A 204 15.80 0.94 23.90
N SER A 205 15.11 1.10 22.77
CA SER A 205 14.62 2.42 22.39
C SER A 205 13.61 2.98 23.40
N GLY A 206 13.64 4.30 23.57
CA GLY A 206 12.62 5.02 24.35
C GLY A 206 11.21 4.83 23.77
N LEU A 207 11.07 4.67 22.45
CA LEU A 207 9.79 4.44 21.80
C LEU A 207 9.17 3.10 22.20
N TRP A 208 9.96 2.02 22.17
CA TRP A 208 9.50 0.70 22.60
C TRP A 208 9.13 0.69 24.08
N LEU A 209 9.98 1.28 24.93
CA LEU A 209 9.74 1.36 26.37
C LEU A 209 8.50 2.21 26.71
N ASN A 210 8.24 3.27 25.95
CA ASN A 210 7.06 4.13 26.11
C ASN A 210 5.77 3.50 25.65
N ALA A 211 5.81 2.55 24.71
CA ALA A 211 4.63 1.81 24.30
C ALA A 211 4.05 0.95 25.45
N ILE A 212 4.91 0.47 26.36
CA ILE A 212 4.53 -0.36 27.50
C ILE A 212 4.01 0.54 28.64
N PRO A 213 2.77 0.37 29.12
CA PRO A 213 2.21 1.18 30.19
C PRO A 213 2.96 1.01 31.51
N GLU A 214 3.11 2.13 32.20
CA GLU A 214 3.74 2.20 33.51
C GLU A 214 2.82 1.68 34.62
N ALA A 215 3.37 0.87 35.50
CA ALA A 215 2.76 0.46 36.75
C ALA A 215 3.43 1.20 37.94
N PRO A 216 2.76 1.31 39.10
CA PRO A 216 3.36 1.88 40.29
C PRO A 216 4.70 1.23 40.64
N PRO A 217 5.62 1.94 41.31
CA PRO A 217 6.91 1.39 41.71
C PRO A 217 6.73 0.08 42.50
N ALA A 218 7.49 -0.95 42.14
CA ALA A 218 7.47 -2.21 42.86
C ALA A 218 8.01 -2.03 44.28
N THR A 219 7.41 -2.76 45.21
CA THR A 219 8.02 -3.07 46.50
C THR A 219 9.05 -4.20 46.30
N PRO A 220 10.10 -4.30 47.14
CA PRO A 220 11.07 -5.40 47.03
C PRO A 220 10.44 -6.79 47.10
N SER A 221 9.28 -6.94 47.73
CA SER A 221 8.49 -8.17 47.81
C SER A 221 7.71 -8.51 46.54
N ASP A 222 7.50 -7.55 45.62
CA ASP A 222 6.91 -7.82 44.31
C ASP A 222 7.91 -8.52 43.38
N PHE A 223 9.20 -8.52 43.77
CA PHE A 223 10.31 -9.14 43.06
C PHE A 223 10.63 -10.52 43.64
N ILE A 224 9.74 -11.49 43.39
CA ILE A 224 10.01 -12.94 43.56
C ILE A 224 10.30 -13.59 42.18
N GLY A 225 10.56 -12.77 41.16
CA GLY A 225 10.83 -13.22 39.79
C GLY A 225 12.32 -13.39 39.51
N ARG A 226 12.67 -14.36 38.67
CA ARG A 226 14.02 -14.47 38.10
C ARG A 226 14.20 -13.38 37.03
N LEU A 227 15.38 -12.76 36.96
CA LEU A 227 15.71 -11.89 35.83
C LEU A 227 15.88 -12.74 34.57
N ALA A 228 15.21 -12.37 33.50
CA ALA A 228 15.41 -12.97 32.19
C ALA A 228 16.78 -12.60 31.64
N GLU A 229 17.63 -13.60 31.37
CA GLU A 229 18.88 -13.42 30.64
C GLU A 229 18.66 -13.74 29.17
N LEU A 230 18.68 -12.70 28.33
CA LEU A 230 18.47 -12.83 26.89
C LEU A 230 19.76 -12.50 26.11
N PRO A 231 19.99 -13.14 24.95
CA PRO A 231 21.10 -12.79 24.08
C PRO A 231 21.09 -11.31 23.68
N ALA A 232 22.28 -10.71 23.48
CA ALA A 232 22.40 -9.33 23.04
C ALA A 232 21.69 -9.08 21.70
N ALA A 233 21.78 -10.02 20.76
CA ALA A 233 21.20 -9.92 19.41
C ALA A 233 19.72 -10.32 19.30
N VAL A 234 18.98 -10.41 20.41
CA VAL A 234 17.55 -10.75 20.38
C VAL A 234 16.70 -9.56 19.96
N THR A 235 15.63 -9.82 19.21
CA THR A 235 14.55 -8.85 18.95
C THR A 235 13.53 -8.95 20.06
N LEU A 236 13.26 -7.84 20.73
CA LEU A 236 12.22 -7.73 21.76
C LEU A 236 10.98 -7.11 21.16
N CYS A 237 9.84 -7.77 21.28
CA CYS A 237 8.58 -7.23 20.82
C CYS A 237 7.59 -7.13 21.97
N ALA A 238 6.87 -6.02 22.00
CA ALA A 238 5.66 -5.89 22.78
C ALA A 238 4.47 -5.93 21.82
N HIS A 239 3.37 -6.58 22.23
CA HIS A 239 2.21 -6.84 21.40
C HIS A 239 0.92 -6.40 22.08
N TRP A 240 0.05 -5.77 21.29
CA TRP A 240 -1.24 -5.24 21.68
C TRP A 240 -2.30 -5.77 20.74
N ARG A 241 -3.40 -6.27 21.29
CA ARG A 241 -4.61 -6.49 20.50
C ARG A 241 -5.43 -5.22 20.55
N ALA A 242 -5.80 -4.67 19.40
CA ALA A 242 -6.63 -3.48 19.38
C ALA A 242 -7.96 -3.76 20.10
N GLY A 243 -8.29 -2.90 21.08
CA GLY A 243 -9.44 -3.08 21.98
C GLY A 243 -9.15 -3.81 23.30
N ASP A 244 -7.95 -4.35 23.50
CA ASP A 244 -7.49 -4.97 24.76
C ASP A 244 -6.10 -4.43 25.16
N ALA A 245 -6.06 -3.17 25.60
CA ALA A 245 -4.82 -2.51 26.00
C ALA A 245 -4.25 -3.03 27.35
N ALA A 246 -5.02 -3.83 28.09
CA ALA A 246 -4.59 -4.45 29.33
C ALA A 246 -3.85 -5.79 29.10
N GLY A 247 -4.15 -6.49 28.00
CA GLY A 247 -3.55 -7.77 27.60
C GLY A 247 -2.25 -7.67 26.80
N ILE A 248 -1.29 -6.84 27.26
CA ILE A 248 0.01 -6.67 26.58
C ILE A 248 0.86 -7.91 26.80
N THR A 249 1.41 -8.44 25.71
CA THR A 249 2.31 -9.60 25.77
C THR A 249 3.68 -9.22 25.24
N LEU A 250 4.72 -9.76 25.87
CA LEU A 250 6.11 -9.55 25.45
C LEU A 250 6.63 -10.84 24.81
N SER A 251 7.45 -10.72 23.77
CA SER A 251 8.18 -11.83 23.17
C SER A 251 9.62 -11.44 22.89
N ALA A 252 10.47 -12.46 22.80
CA ALA A 252 11.87 -12.32 22.45
C ALA A 252 12.20 -13.40 21.41
N GLY A 253 12.80 -13.01 20.28
CA GLY A 253 13.08 -13.91 19.17
C GLY A 253 14.31 -13.51 18.36
N ALA A 254 14.68 -14.34 17.39
CA ALA A 254 15.86 -14.12 16.54
C ALA A 254 15.67 -13.05 15.44
N GLY A 255 14.48 -12.45 15.35
CA GLY A 255 14.15 -11.44 14.35
C GLY A 255 12.71 -10.94 14.48
N LEU A 256 12.34 -10.04 13.59
CA LEU A 256 10.99 -9.46 13.54
C LEU A 256 9.91 -10.53 13.26
N PRO A 257 8.73 -10.44 13.89
CA PRO A 257 7.63 -11.38 13.71
C PRO A 257 6.89 -11.09 12.40
N LEU A 258 7.52 -11.36 11.26
CA LEU A 258 6.98 -11.06 9.93
C LEU A 258 6.75 -12.34 9.11
N PRO A 259 5.78 -12.32 8.17
CA PRO A 259 5.63 -13.39 7.19
C PRO A 259 6.92 -13.62 6.37
N ALA A 260 7.14 -14.85 5.91
CA ALA A 260 8.32 -15.16 5.10
C ALA A 260 8.39 -14.28 3.84
N GLY A 261 9.55 -13.64 3.62
CA GLY A 261 9.79 -12.74 2.50
C GLY A 261 9.19 -11.34 2.64
N ALA A 262 8.54 -11.02 3.76
CA ALA A 262 8.07 -9.68 4.05
C ALA A 262 9.23 -8.76 4.47
N THR A 263 9.23 -7.55 3.94
CA THR A 263 10.21 -6.50 4.28
C THR A 263 9.49 -5.27 4.82
N PRO A 264 9.83 -4.77 6.02
CA PRO A 264 9.32 -3.49 6.51
C PRO A 264 9.67 -2.32 5.59
N THR A 265 8.83 -1.31 5.58
CA THR A 265 9.12 -0.03 4.95
C THR A 265 10.00 0.80 5.88
N THR A 266 11.23 1.07 5.46
CA THR A 266 12.13 1.99 6.18
C THR A 266 11.63 3.42 6.05
N LEU A 267 11.53 4.13 7.18
CA LEU A 267 11.08 5.51 7.26
C LEU A 267 12.24 6.48 6.97
N ALA A 268 11.90 7.64 6.41
CA ALA A 268 12.90 8.68 6.13
C ALA A 268 13.57 9.26 7.39
N GLN A 269 12.92 9.13 8.55
CA GLN A 269 13.43 9.58 9.85
C GLN A 269 14.26 8.54 10.58
N ALA A 270 14.51 7.37 9.97
CA ALA A 270 15.24 6.28 10.61
C ALA A 270 16.63 6.74 11.08
N ASP A 271 16.99 6.37 12.31
CA ASP A 271 18.25 6.71 12.97
C ASP A 271 18.99 5.48 13.54
N GLY A 272 18.50 4.27 13.22
CA GLY A 272 19.06 3.00 13.65
C GLY A 272 18.65 2.70 15.10
N PRO A 273 19.58 2.36 16.00
CA PRO A 273 19.27 2.11 17.41
C PRO A 273 18.99 3.41 18.21
N GLY A 274 18.49 4.45 17.55
CA GLY A 274 18.15 5.73 18.16
C GLY A 274 16.69 5.80 18.62
N PRO A 275 16.25 6.98 19.08
CA PRO A 275 14.90 7.17 19.59
C PRO A 275 13.81 7.22 18.51
N ALA A 276 14.16 7.37 17.23
CA ALA A 276 13.18 7.45 16.16
C ALA A 276 12.58 6.07 15.83
N LEU A 277 11.43 6.08 15.16
CA LEU A 277 10.89 4.87 14.55
C LEU A 277 11.54 4.68 13.19
N ASP A 278 12.23 3.56 13.00
CA ASP A 278 13.01 3.28 11.79
C ASP A 278 12.20 2.64 10.70
N SER A 279 11.29 1.74 11.05
CA SER A 279 10.57 0.93 10.07
C SER A 279 9.13 0.66 10.48
N VAL A 280 8.28 0.50 9.47
CA VAL A 280 6.87 0.17 9.65
C VAL A 280 6.51 -0.98 8.71
N TYR A 281 5.78 -1.96 9.23
CA TYR A 281 5.19 -3.03 8.44
C TYR A 281 3.67 -3.01 8.56
N LEU A 282 3.01 -2.87 7.42
CA LEU A 282 1.63 -3.28 7.18
C LEU A 282 1.63 -4.29 6.03
N PRO A 283 0.69 -5.24 5.96
CA PRO A 283 0.56 -6.09 4.80
C PRO A 283 0.32 -5.24 3.53
N PRO A 284 0.87 -5.62 2.37
CA PRO A 284 0.72 -4.83 1.14
C PRO A 284 -0.74 -4.54 0.78
N GLY A 285 -1.02 -3.31 0.35
CA GLY A 285 -2.37 -2.87 0.02
C GLY A 285 -3.29 -2.66 1.23
N ARG A 286 -2.75 -2.67 2.45
CA ARG A 286 -3.51 -2.40 3.68
C ARG A 286 -3.22 -1.02 4.24
N SER A 287 -4.20 -0.47 4.93
CA SER A 287 -4.06 0.71 5.77
C SER A 287 -4.57 0.39 7.17
N ALA A 288 -4.43 1.30 8.12
CA ALA A 288 -5.08 1.19 9.42
C ALA A 288 -5.84 2.46 9.77
N TYR A 289 -7.02 2.29 10.37
CA TYR A 289 -7.78 3.40 10.95
C TYR A 289 -7.87 3.21 12.46
N VAL A 290 -7.21 4.10 13.19
CA VAL A 290 -6.95 3.96 14.63
C VAL A 290 -7.27 5.22 15.39
N ARG A 291 -7.49 5.10 16.69
CA ARG A 291 -7.54 6.20 17.65
C ARG A 291 -6.53 5.93 18.75
N ALA A 292 -6.01 7.00 19.33
CA ALA A 292 -5.21 6.88 20.53
C ALA A 292 -6.07 6.27 21.65
N SER A 293 -5.54 5.23 22.30
CA SER A 293 -6.10 4.66 23.52
C SER A 293 -5.19 4.95 24.70
N ASP A 294 -5.79 5.25 25.84
CA ASP A 294 -5.07 5.30 27.12
C ASP A 294 -4.75 3.88 27.65
N ALA A 295 -4.03 3.80 28.77
CA ALA A 295 -3.65 2.54 29.42
C ALA A 295 -4.86 1.73 29.92
N SER A 296 -6.05 2.33 30.02
CA SER A 296 -7.31 1.65 30.36
C SER A 296 -8.05 1.12 29.12
N GLY A 297 -7.49 1.31 27.93
CA GLY A 297 -8.10 0.94 26.65
C GLY A 297 -9.21 1.87 26.21
N ARG A 298 -9.46 2.98 26.93
CA ARG A 298 -10.44 3.99 26.52
C ARG A 298 -9.85 4.82 25.39
N GLY A 299 -10.50 4.77 24.25
CA GLY A 299 -10.18 5.60 23.09
C GLY A 299 -10.75 7.00 23.26
N GLY A 300 -10.00 8.02 22.82
CA GLY A 300 -10.45 9.41 22.79
C GLY A 300 -9.68 10.22 21.75
N GLY A 301 -10.28 11.32 21.29
CA GLY A 301 -9.65 12.24 20.35
C GLY A 301 -9.82 11.89 18.87
N ALA A 302 -8.95 12.45 18.03
CA ALA A 302 -9.05 12.34 16.58
C ALA A 302 -8.77 10.93 16.06
N GLY A 303 -9.42 10.55 14.96
CA GLY A 303 -9.08 9.35 14.21
C GLY A 303 -7.81 9.57 13.40
N TYR A 304 -7.04 8.50 13.19
CA TYR A 304 -5.80 8.51 12.42
C TYR A 304 -5.83 7.43 11.35
N LEU A 305 -5.57 7.82 10.11
CA LEU A 305 -5.25 6.90 9.04
C LEU A 305 -3.74 6.66 9.02
N ILE A 306 -3.32 5.40 9.11
CA ILE A 306 -1.93 4.99 8.89
C ILE A 306 -1.86 4.40 7.49
N ALA A 307 -1.10 5.05 6.61
CA ALA A 307 -0.84 4.52 5.27
C ALA A 307 0.17 3.37 5.33
N GLU A 308 0.19 2.53 4.29
CA GLU A 308 1.18 1.46 4.11
C GLU A 308 2.63 1.96 4.21
N THR A 309 2.87 3.22 3.82
CA THR A 309 4.17 3.90 3.91
C THR A 309 4.59 4.28 5.33
N GLY A 310 3.75 4.03 6.34
CA GLY A 310 4.01 4.38 7.73
C GLY A 310 3.73 5.83 8.10
N VAL A 311 3.12 6.62 7.20
CA VAL A 311 2.72 8.01 7.51
C VAL A 311 1.36 8.01 8.19
N ARG A 312 1.24 8.78 9.28
CA ARG A 312 0.01 9.01 10.03
C ARG A 312 -0.68 10.29 9.60
N PHE A 313 -1.94 10.19 9.21
CA PHE A 313 -2.79 11.33 8.84
C PHE A 313 -3.93 11.49 9.83
N THR A 314 -4.16 12.72 10.29
CA THR A 314 -5.32 12.99 11.17
C THR A 314 -6.59 13.05 10.33
N VAL A 315 -7.63 12.30 10.67
CA VAL A 315 -8.92 12.28 9.99
C VAL A 315 -9.92 13.15 10.75
N ASP A 316 -10.53 14.10 10.06
CA ASP A 316 -11.38 15.12 10.68
C ASP A 316 -12.82 14.64 10.88
N GLY A 317 -13.00 13.84 11.93
CA GLY A 317 -14.29 13.31 12.36
C GLY A 317 -14.84 12.17 11.47
N ASP A 318 -16.02 11.67 11.87
CA ASP A 318 -16.60 10.47 11.26
C ASP A 318 -17.14 10.72 9.84
N ALA A 319 -17.45 11.96 9.49
CA ALA A 319 -17.85 12.32 8.12
C ALA A 319 -16.66 12.16 7.14
N ALA A 320 -15.48 12.65 7.51
CA ALA A 320 -14.27 12.47 6.70
C ALA A 320 -13.88 10.98 6.62
N ALA A 321 -13.97 10.25 7.74
CA ALA A 321 -13.71 8.81 7.76
C ALA A 321 -14.62 8.04 6.80
N ARG A 322 -15.94 8.32 6.82
CA ARG A 322 -16.91 7.73 5.89
C ARG A 322 -16.61 8.07 4.44
N SER A 323 -16.29 9.33 4.15
CA SER A 323 -15.92 9.76 2.79
C SER A 323 -14.67 9.05 2.27
N LEU A 324 -13.69 8.77 3.13
CA LEU A 324 -12.48 8.03 2.78
C LEU A 324 -12.72 6.51 2.58
N GLY A 325 -13.87 6.00 3.02
CA GLY A 325 -14.19 4.57 3.04
C GLY A 325 -13.58 3.82 4.23
N LEU A 326 -13.31 4.52 5.33
CA LEU A 326 -12.74 3.93 6.54
C LEU A 326 -13.83 3.29 7.41
N PRO A 327 -13.47 2.30 8.26
CA PRO A 327 -14.41 1.70 9.21
C PRO A 327 -15.07 2.74 10.13
N SER A 328 -16.31 2.48 10.54
CA SER A 328 -17.06 3.35 11.47
C SER A 328 -16.45 3.37 12.88
N VAL A 329 -15.74 2.31 13.25
CA VAL A 329 -15.04 2.18 14.53
C VAL A 329 -13.54 2.10 14.25
N ALA A 330 -12.79 2.98 14.89
CA ALA A 330 -11.33 2.96 14.84
C ALA A 330 -10.77 2.01 15.91
N ALA A 331 -9.73 1.27 15.57
CA ALA A 331 -8.99 0.44 16.53
C ALA A 331 -8.29 1.32 17.59
N GLY A 332 -8.30 0.91 18.86
CA GLY A 332 -7.55 1.58 19.92
C GLY A 332 -6.07 1.16 19.89
N VAL A 333 -5.16 2.13 19.76
CA VAL A 333 -3.70 1.91 19.74
C VAL A 333 -3.02 2.89 20.71
N PRO A 334 -2.02 2.46 21.50
CA PRO A 334 -1.30 3.35 22.39
C PRO A 334 -0.69 4.56 21.67
N TRP A 335 -0.86 5.76 22.26
CA TRP A 335 -0.32 6.99 21.71
C TRP A 335 1.19 6.94 21.37
N PRO A 336 2.07 6.35 22.19
CA PRO A 336 3.52 6.31 21.90
C PRO A 336 3.85 5.69 20.54
N MET A 337 3.09 4.69 20.09
CA MET A 337 3.26 4.11 18.75
C MET A 337 2.86 5.08 17.65
N LEU A 338 1.73 5.78 17.85
CA LEU A 338 1.23 6.75 16.89
C LEU A 338 2.13 7.99 16.82
N ALA A 339 2.69 8.39 17.96
CA ALA A 339 3.57 9.54 18.09
C ALA A 339 4.90 9.34 17.35
N GLY A 340 5.40 8.10 17.30
CA GLY A 340 6.60 7.75 16.55
C GLY A 340 6.46 7.78 15.03
N LEU A 341 5.23 7.71 14.50
CA LEU A 341 5.00 7.73 13.06
C LEU A 341 5.14 9.15 12.49
N PRO A 342 5.74 9.31 11.28
CA PRO A 342 5.75 10.58 10.57
C PRO A 342 4.34 11.14 10.40
N ALA A 343 4.17 12.43 10.70
CA ALA A 343 2.88 13.11 10.60
C ALA A 343 2.65 13.70 9.20
N GLY A 344 1.58 13.28 8.55
CA GLY A 344 1.06 13.87 7.32
C GLY A 344 0.06 15.00 7.58
N PRO A 345 -0.43 15.67 6.50
CA PRO A 345 -1.50 16.66 6.61
C PRO A 345 -2.77 16.09 7.24
N ARG A 346 -3.61 16.99 7.78
CA ARG A 346 -4.97 16.64 8.19
C ARG A 346 -5.80 16.28 6.95
N LEU A 347 -6.73 15.35 7.11
CA LEU A 347 -7.66 14.90 6.07
C LEU A 347 -9.05 15.40 6.41
N SER A 348 -9.43 16.51 5.79
CA SER A 348 -10.77 17.09 5.89
C SER A 348 -11.30 17.48 4.52
N ARG A 349 -12.63 17.50 4.37
CA ARG A 349 -13.29 17.95 3.13
C ARG A 349 -12.98 19.42 2.83
N GLU A 350 -12.92 20.25 3.87
CA GLU A 350 -12.60 21.68 3.75
C GLU A 350 -11.22 21.88 3.13
N GLN A 351 -10.20 21.16 3.61
CA GLN A 351 -8.85 21.23 3.05
C GLN A 351 -8.78 20.68 1.63
N ALA A 352 -9.55 19.64 1.32
CA ALA A 352 -9.60 19.07 -0.02
C ALA A 352 -10.25 20.02 -1.04
N LEU A 353 -11.22 20.84 -0.63
CA LEU A 353 -11.91 21.82 -1.49
C LEU A 353 -11.10 23.10 -1.74
N LEU A 354 -9.95 23.29 -1.09
CA LEU A 354 -9.10 24.44 -1.34
C LEU A 354 -8.51 24.36 -2.75
N ALA A 355 -8.87 25.33 -3.59
CA ALA A 355 -8.24 25.54 -4.88
C ALA A 355 -6.80 26.00 -4.69
N ARG A 356 -5.88 25.45 -5.48
CA ARG A 356 -4.47 25.84 -5.44
C ARG A 356 -4.00 26.24 -6.82
N ASP A 357 -3.45 27.44 -6.93
CA ASP A 357 -2.80 27.87 -8.16
C ASP A 357 -1.37 27.31 -8.25
N VAL A 358 -0.69 27.16 -7.11
CA VAL A 358 0.65 26.56 -6.98
C VAL A 358 0.73 25.74 -5.69
N VAL A 359 1.42 24.60 -5.72
CA VAL A 359 1.83 23.87 -4.50
C VAL A 359 3.17 24.43 -4.06
N ALA A 360 3.17 25.34 -3.09
CA ALA A 360 4.40 25.79 -2.49
C ALA A 360 5.06 24.64 -1.71
N PRO A 361 6.40 24.46 -1.80
CA PRO A 361 7.10 23.56 -0.90
C PRO A 361 6.85 24.00 0.55
N SER A 362 6.60 23.04 1.44
CA SER A 362 6.59 23.34 2.87
C SER A 362 7.94 23.95 3.24
N PRO A 363 8.01 25.06 3.99
CA PRO A 363 9.27 25.55 4.50
C PRO A 363 9.90 24.44 5.35
N GLY A 364 11.08 23.97 4.95
CA GLY A 364 11.83 22.99 5.71
C GLY A 364 12.06 23.53 7.12
N ARG A 365 11.80 22.69 8.12
CA ARG A 365 12.19 22.95 9.51
C ARG A 365 13.43 22.13 9.79
#